data_AF-A0A1D8B112-F1
#
_entry.id   AF-A0A1D8B112-F1
#
_cell.length_a   1.000
_cell.length_b   1.000
_cell.length_c   1.000
_cell.angle_alpha   90.00
_cell.angle_beta   90.00
_cell.angle_gamma   90.00
#
_symmetry.space_group_name_H-M   'P 1'
#
loop_
_entity.id
_entity.type
_entity.pdbx_description
1 polymer ?
#
loop_
_entity_poly.entity_id
_entity_poly.type
_entity_poly.pdbx_seq_one_letter_code
_entity_poly.pdbx_strand_id
1 'polypeptide(L)'
;MVNRYQSSTDALRVWRDEQLRPLVELFAQLEPADDPRRFAWLFDYERYIMIDELTSEDEGFSEVLQKERDSALASVIQGGDAQIRALVEASKNVNYIGEFLARANPELDPCILSWLDGESQTLHKAASAYVWSSAKQRGMPWVRSILEKGFLRAEGRRRLVASLPCDKAFWRGVEDLDAALSRTYWENVSVFQIKEEDRDEVFDILLEYGCAAQAVALLSRMIDVEQKPKTSQAVRALSLWCESMGRGEKTVSSYEAEELLTWLESEARDHPDLPTLEFRLLACGHDLTPSDALYRILGREPGCFAALVKGLYGSHEGDEGQETRAYRFGCWQVLNHWRCLPELSDDGTIDGERLTRWVEESRTLLDVDGLGDIADTQIGEVLASSPDGNDGMWPAEEVRDLLEDAKSRDLEQGIAVGRYNRRGGTSRGILDGGAQEWCLALRYREHSRKMSARWPRAAAVLNSLAEEYELEAEREDEKAEERADQD
;
A
#
# COMPACT_ATOMS: atom_id res chain seq x y z
N MET A 1 -1.64 -30.50 -14.11
CA MET A 1 -1.44 -31.21 -12.82
C MET A 1 -0.14 -31.98 -12.85
N VAL A 2 0.05 -32.89 -13.81
CA VAL A 2 1.32 -33.61 -14.04
C VAL A 2 2.53 -32.66 -14.10
N ASN A 3 2.51 -31.62 -14.94
CA ASN A 3 3.62 -30.65 -15.03
C ASN A 3 3.91 -29.92 -13.70
N ARG A 4 2.88 -29.59 -12.91
CA ARG A 4 3.04 -28.97 -11.59
C ARG A 4 3.69 -29.89 -10.56
N TYR A 5 3.50 -31.21 -10.72
CA TYR A 5 4.13 -32.20 -9.84
C TYR A 5 5.55 -32.53 -10.30
N GLN A 6 5.81 -32.53 -11.60
CA GLN A 6 7.16 -32.71 -12.14
C GLN A 6 8.06 -31.51 -11.82
N SER A 7 7.55 -30.27 -11.88
CA SER A 7 8.33 -29.05 -11.62
C SER A 7 8.55 -28.72 -10.12
N SER A 8 8.12 -29.57 -9.19
CA SER A 8 8.18 -29.30 -7.75
C SER A 8 9.39 -29.98 -7.11
N THR A 9 10.33 -29.20 -6.59
CA THR A 9 11.50 -29.66 -5.81
C THR A 9 11.21 -29.98 -4.34
N ASP A 10 9.99 -29.71 -3.87
CA ASP A 10 9.61 -29.86 -2.47
C ASP A 10 9.57 -31.34 -2.01
N ALA A 11 10.37 -31.69 -1.01
CA ALA A 11 10.57 -33.06 -0.51
C ALA A 11 9.30 -33.75 0.02
N LEU A 12 8.22 -33.00 0.25
CA LEU A 12 6.97 -33.50 0.83
C LEU A 12 5.92 -34.00 -0.18
N ARG A 13 6.16 -33.94 -1.51
CA ARG A 13 5.20 -34.41 -2.54
C ARG A 13 5.79 -35.09 -3.77
N VAL A 14 6.88 -35.84 -3.63
CA VAL A 14 7.41 -36.67 -4.74
C VAL A 14 6.53 -37.91 -4.93
N TRP A 15 5.60 -37.87 -5.87
CA TRP A 15 5.14 -39.11 -6.50
C TRP A 15 6.35 -39.71 -7.23
N ARG A 16 6.66 -41.00 -6.98
CA ARG A 16 7.81 -41.65 -7.65
C ARG A 16 7.59 -41.63 -9.16
N ASP A 17 8.64 -41.45 -9.97
CA ASP A 17 8.57 -41.44 -11.44
C ASP A 17 7.75 -42.61 -12.02
N GLU A 18 7.78 -43.77 -11.36
CA GLU A 18 7.01 -44.96 -11.70
C GLU A 18 5.47 -44.75 -11.65
N GLN A 19 4.99 -43.81 -10.83
CA GLN A 19 3.57 -43.48 -10.68
C GLN A 19 3.10 -42.38 -11.64
N LEU A 20 4.00 -41.49 -12.09
CA LEU A 20 3.69 -40.43 -13.05
C LEU A 20 3.80 -40.90 -14.51
N ARG A 21 4.72 -41.83 -14.80
CA ARG A 21 4.96 -42.33 -16.16
C ARG A 21 3.71 -42.89 -16.86
N PRO A 22 2.85 -43.70 -16.22
CA PRO A 22 1.61 -44.17 -16.86
C PRO A 22 0.63 -43.05 -17.18
N LEU A 23 0.61 -41.98 -16.37
CA LEU A 23 -0.25 -40.81 -16.60
C LEU A 23 0.27 -39.95 -17.76
N VAL A 24 1.59 -39.80 -17.89
CA VAL A 24 2.24 -39.12 -19.02
C VAL A 24 1.97 -39.87 -20.32
N GLU A 25 2.16 -41.19 -20.34
CA GLU A 25 1.91 -42.03 -21.51
C GLU A 25 0.43 -42.03 -21.92
N LEU A 26 -0.48 -42.08 -20.94
CA LEU A 26 -1.92 -41.99 -21.20
C LEU A 26 -2.31 -40.60 -21.72
N PHE A 27 -1.72 -39.54 -21.19
CA PHE A 27 -1.97 -38.18 -21.66
C PHE A 27 -1.55 -38.02 -23.13
N ALA A 28 -0.36 -38.52 -23.51
CA ALA A 28 0.11 -38.49 -24.90
C ALA A 28 -0.81 -39.26 -25.87
N GLN A 29 -1.53 -40.29 -25.39
CA GLN A 29 -2.48 -41.06 -26.22
C GLN A 29 -3.87 -40.41 -26.32
N LEU A 30 -4.25 -39.59 -25.33
CA LEU A 30 -5.56 -38.93 -25.26
C LEU A 30 -5.53 -37.48 -25.75
N GLU A 31 -4.35 -36.90 -25.96
CA GLU A 31 -4.17 -35.53 -26.38
C GLU A 31 -4.74 -35.33 -27.81
N PRO A 32 -5.79 -34.50 -28.00
CA PRO A 32 -6.38 -34.32 -29.32
C PRO A 32 -5.40 -33.56 -30.21
N ALA A 33 -4.93 -34.19 -31.29
CA ALA A 33 -3.93 -33.59 -32.19
C ALA A 33 -4.38 -32.23 -32.76
N ASP A 34 -5.68 -32.08 -33.01
CA ASP A 34 -6.30 -30.90 -33.64
C ASP A 34 -6.82 -29.85 -32.64
N ASP A 35 -6.78 -30.08 -31.33
CA ASP A 35 -7.21 -29.10 -30.33
C ASP A 35 -6.02 -28.22 -29.89
N PRO A 36 -6.02 -26.91 -30.19
CA PRO A 36 -4.92 -26.02 -29.83
C PRO A 36 -4.74 -25.85 -28.31
N ARG A 37 -5.76 -26.18 -27.49
CA ARG A 37 -5.68 -26.10 -26.02
C ARG A 37 -4.62 -27.02 -25.43
N ARG A 38 -4.18 -28.04 -26.18
CA ARG A 38 -3.07 -28.90 -25.80
C ARG A 38 -1.77 -28.14 -25.54
N PHE A 39 -1.59 -26.97 -26.14
CA PHE A 39 -0.43 -26.11 -25.93
C PHE A 39 -0.57 -25.14 -24.75
N ALA A 40 -1.74 -25.04 -24.11
CA ALA A 40 -2.00 -24.00 -23.10
C ALA A 40 -1.06 -24.07 -21.89
N TRP A 41 -0.52 -25.26 -21.56
CA TRP A 41 0.41 -25.43 -20.45
C TRP A 41 1.76 -24.73 -20.68
N LEU A 42 2.19 -24.52 -21.94
CA LEU A 42 3.39 -23.75 -22.27
C LEU A 42 3.27 -22.28 -21.87
N PHE A 43 2.04 -21.81 -21.62
CA PHE A 43 1.69 -20.46 -21.21
C PHE A 43 1.21 -20.41 -19.75
N ASP A 44 1.59 -21.38 -18.91
CA ASP A 44 1.47 -21.27 -17.44
C ASP A 44 2.61 -20.41 -16.86
N TYR A 45 2.62 -20.21 -15.54
CA TYR A 45 3.75 -19.56 -14.87
C TYR A 45 4.99 -20.47 -14.94
N GLU A 46 6.16 -19.88 -15.23
CA GLU A 46 7.39 -20.62 -15.55
C GLU A 46 7.82 -21.62 -14.48
N ARG A 47 7.60 -21.30 -13.19
CA ARG A 47 7.79 -22.22 -12.05
C ARG A 47 6.99 -23.53 -12.09
N TYR A 48 6.02 -23.64 -12.99
CA TYR A 48 5.17 -24.82 -13.18
C TYR A 48 5.43 -25.57 -14.49
N ILE A 49 6.45 -25.14 -15.24
CA ILE A 49 6.77 -25.66 -16.56
C ILE A 49 8.09 -26.41 -16.45
N MET A 50 8.11 -27.61 -17.01
CA MET A 50 9.31 -28.42 -17.21
C MET A 50 9.33 -28.88 -18.66
N ILE A 51 10.48 -28.74 -19.32
CA ILE A 51 10.70 -29.19 -20.71
C ILE A 51 12.08 -29.86 -20.75
N ASP A 52 12.15 -31.08 -21.28
CA ASP A 52 13.40 -31.86 -21.36
C ASP A 52 14.17 -31.91 -20.03
N GLU A 53 13.44 -32.12 -18.92
CA GLU A 53 13.96 -32.14 -17.53
C GLU A 53 14.52 -30.79 -17.02
N LEU A 54 14.44 -29.72 -17.80
CA LEU A 54 14.82 -28.37 -17.41
C LEU A 54 13.65 -27.62 -16.76
N THR A 55 13.97 -26.81 -15.75
CA THR A 55 13.07 -25.94 -14.99
C THR A 55 13.51 -24.48 -15.08
N SER A 56 12.72 -23.56 -14.54
CA SER A 56 13.05 -22.12 -14.54
C SER A 56 14.35 -21.76 -13.81
N GLU A 57 14.92 -22.67 -13.02
CA GLU A 57 16.20 -22.48 -12.32
C GLU A 57 17.42 -22.90 -13.17
N ASP A 58 17.20 -23.62 -14.27
CA ASP A 58 18.25 -24.17 -15.11
C ASP A 58 18.68 -23.22 -16.25
N GLU A 59 19.98 -23.18 -16.51
CA GLU A 59 20.55 -22.41 -17.63
C GLU A 59 20.02 -22.95 -18.97
N GLY A 60 19.56 -22.06 -19.85
CA GLY A 60 19.02 -22.42 -21.17
C GLY A 60 17.52 -22.77 -21.18
N PHE A 61 16.85 -22.92 -20.02
CA PHE A 61 15.41 -23.19 -19.97
C PHE A 61 14.57 -22.16 -20.71
N SER A 62 14.90 -20.87 -20.56
CA SER A 62 14.19 -19.78 -21.22
C SER A 62 14.23 -19.88 -22.75
N GLU A 63 15.36 -20.32 -23.31
CA GLU A 63 15.53 -20.48 -24.77
C GLU A 63 14.71 -21.67 -25.29
N VAL A 64 14.74 -22.78 -24.57
CA VAL A 64 13.95 -23.98 -24.88
C VAL A 64 12.45 -23.68 -24.81
N LEU A 65 12.01 -23.05 -23.73
CA LEU A 65 10.61 -22.65 -23.55
C LEU A 65 10.15 -21.69 -24.65
N GLN A 66 10.97 -20.71 -25.03
CA GLN A 66 10.65 -19.79 -26.11
C GLN A 66 10.49 -20.53 -27.45
N LYS A 67 11.40 -21.46 -27.75
CA LYS A 67 11.35 -22.28 -28.98
C LYS A 67 10.09 -23.15 -29.04
N GLU A 68 9.71 -23.80 -27.94
CA GLU A 68 8.49 -24.62 -27.87
C GLU A 68 7.22 -23.76 -28.01
N ARG A 69 7.18 -22.59 -27.36
CA ARG A 69 6.09 -21.61 -27.53
C ARG A 69 5.96 -21.16 -28.99
N ASP A 70 7.07 -20.82 -29.64
CA ASP A 70 7.08 -20.35 -31.03
C ASP A 70 6.61 -21.45 -32.00
N SER A 71 7.06 -22.69 -31.79
CA SER A 71 6.64 -23.86 -32.56
C SER A 71 5.14 -24.13 -32.42
N ALA A 72 4.64 -24.13 -31.18
CA ALA A 72 3.22 -24.29 -30.88
C ALA A 72 2.37 -23.21 -31.55
N LEU A 73 2.75 -21.94 -31.42
CA LEU A 73 2.01 -20.83 -32.00
C LEU A 73 2.04 -20.81 -33.53
N ALA A 74 3.17 -21.19 -34.14
CA ALA A 74 3.25 -21.34 -35.59
C ALA A 74 2.27 -22.39 -36.12
N SER A 75 2.07 -23.49 -35.38
CA SER A 75 1.06 -24.51 -35.71
C SER A 75 -0.36 -23.98 -35.53
N VAL A 76 -0.66 -23.29 -34.44
CA VAL A 76 -2.01 -22.79 -34.12
C VAL A 76 -2.48 -21.72 -35.12
N ILE A 77 -1.57 -20.86 -35.60
CA ILE A 77 -1.90 -19.82 -36.60
C ILE A 77 -2.45 -20.45 -37.90
N GLN A 78 -1.95 -21.61 -38.32
CA GLN A 78 -2.41 -22.30 -39.53
C GLN A 78 -3.88 -22.74 -39.42
N GLY A 79 -4.38 -22.95 -38.21
CA GLY A 79 -5.76 -23.30 -37.92
C GLY A 79 -6.76 -22.14 -37.92
N GLY A 80 -6.28 -20.90 -38.10
CA GLY A 80 -7.12 -19.70 -38.18
C GLY A 80 -7.61 -19.17 -36.82
N ASP A 81 -8.41 -18.10 -36.86
CA ASP A 81 -8.89 -17.33 -35.69
C ASP A 81 -9.47 -18.20 -34.57
N ALA A 82 -10.34 -19.15 -34.91
CA ALA A 82 -11.00 -20.01 -33.92
C ALA A 82 -9.99 -20.81 -33.07
N GLN A 83 -8.89 -21.27 -33.68
CA GLN A 83 -7.88 -22.01 -32.94
C GLN A 83 -7.02 -21.10 -32.06
N ILE A 84 -6.65 -19.93 -32.57
CA ILE A 84 -5.90 -18.92 -31.80
C ILE A 84 -6.73 -18.50 -30.58
N ARG A 85 -8.01 -18.20 -30.77
CA ARG A 85 -8.94 -17.84 -29.69
C ARG A 85 -9.03 -18.94 -28.63
N ALA A 86 -9.19 -20.21 -29.05
CA ALA A 86 -9.29 -21.33 -28.14
C ALA A 86 -8.02 -21.53 -27.29
N LEU A 87 -6.83 -21.32 -27.86
CA LEU A 87 -5.57 -21.34 -27.11
C LEU A 87 -5.49 -20.19 -26.10
N VAL A 88 -5.81 -18.96 -26.54
CA VAL A 88 -5.75 -17.78 -25.67
C VAL A 88 -6.67 -17.94 -24.48
N GLU A 89 -7.93 -18.35 -24.69
CA GLU A 89 -8.91 -18.55 -23.62
C GLU A 89 -8.51 -19.67 -22.63
N ALA A 90 -7.70 -20.64 -23.04
CA ALA A 90 -7.20 -21.71 -22.19
C ALA A 90 -5.88 -21.38 -21.46
N SER A 91 -5.22 -20.28 -21.81
CA SER A 91 -3.87 -19.92 -21.35
C SER A 91 -3.87 -18.89 -20.22
N LYS A 92 -2.83 -18.90 -19.37
CA LYS A 92 -2.70 -17.92 -18.27
C LYS A 92 -1.81 -16.73 -18.64
N ASN A 93 -0.70 -16.99 -19.31
CA ASN A 93 0.26 -15.97 -19.73
C ASN A 93 0.09 -15.62 -21.22
N VAL A 94 -1.00 -14.93 -21.50
CA VAL A 94 -1.42 -14.58 -22.87
C VAL A 94 -0.62 -13.43 -23.50
N ASN A 95 0.24 -12.76 -22.74
CA ASN A 95 1.08 -11.68 -23.26
C ASN A 95 2.04 -12.20 -24.33
N TYR A 96 2.69 -13.34 -24.08
CA TYR A 96 3.57 -14.01 -25.05
C TYR A 96 2.84 -14.35 -26.36
N ILE A 97 1.58 -14.80 -26.26
CA ILE A 97 0.77 -15.13 -27.43
C ILE A 97 0.55 -13.87 -28.28
N GLY A 98 0.11 -12.77 -27.66
CA GLY A 98 -0.09 -11.49 -28.35
C GLY A 98 1.19 -10.96 -29.01
N GLU A 99 2.31 -10.98 -28.28
CA GLU A 99 3.61 -10.52 -28.79
C GLU A 99 4.13 -11.35 -29.97
N PHE A 100 3.91 -12.67 -29.95
CA PHE A 100 4.23 -13.55 -31.05
C PHE A 100 3.37 -13.25 -32.28
N LEU A 101 2.05 -13.18 -32.10
CA LEU A 101 1.11 -12.93 -33.20
C LEU A 101 1.42 -11.63 -33.93
N ALA A 102 1.84 -10.59 -33.20
CA ALA A 102 2.24 -9.30 -33.78
C ALA A 102 3.47 -9.39 -34.71
N ARG A 103 4.39 -10.30 -34.41
CA ARG A 103 5.60 -10.56 -35.22
C ARG A 103 5.34 -11.53 -36.37
N ALA A 104 4.49 -12.52 -36.14
CA ALA A 104 4.32 -13.67 -37.03
C ALA A 104 3.47 -13.34 -38.27
N ASN A 105 2.36 -12.60 -38.11
CA ASN A 105 1.48 -12.30 -39.23
C ASN A 105 0.68 -10.98 -39.05
N PRO A 106 1.09 -9.89 -39.73
CA PRO A 106 0.38 -8.62 -39.71
C PRO A 106 -1.05 -8.66 -40.31
N GLU A 107 -1.39 -9.67 -41.12
CA GLU A 107 -2.73 -9.82 -41.69
C GLU A 107 -3.78 -10.17 -40.63
N LEU A 108 -3.35 -10.57 -39.43
CA LEU A 108 -4.22 -10.84 -38.29
C LEU A 108 -4.75 -9.56 -37.61
N ASP A 109 -4.28 -8.37 -38.01
CA ASP A 109 -4.69 -7.06 -37.46
C ASP A 109 -6.22 -6.99 -37.21
N PRO A 110 -7.13 -7.19 -38.19
CA PRO A 110 -8.56 -7.01 -37.95
C PRO A 110 -9.15 -8.02 -36.96
N CYS A 111 -8.63 -9.25 -36.98
CA CYS A 111 -9.10 -10.36 -36.15
C CYS A 111 -8.71 -10.14 -34.68
N ILE A 112 -7.43 -9.92 -34.40
CA ILE A 112 -6.94 -9.75 -33.02
C ILE A 112 -7.43 -8.43 -32.43
N LEU A 113 -7.45 -7.35 -33.22
CA LEU A 113 -7.92 -6.05 -32.74
C LEU A 113 -9.42 -6.05 -32.45
N SER A 114 -10.23 -6.89 -33.12
CA SER A 114 -11.65 -7.04 -32.79
C SER A 114 -11.89 -7.53 -31.36
N TRP A 115 -10.91 -8.22 -30.77
CA TRP A 115 -11.00 -8.67 -29.39
C TRP A 115 -11.01 -7.51 -28.40
N LEU A 116 -10.42 -6.35 -28.75
CA LEU A 116 -10.47 -5.16 -27.91
C LEU A 116 -11.90 -4.65 -27.68
N ASP A 117 -12.83 -4.91 -28.60
CA ASP A 117 -14.25 -4.55 -28.44
C ASP A 117 -15.07 -5.60 -27.66
N GLY A 118 -14.45 -6.72 -27.30
CA GLY A 118 -15.12 -7.82 -26.61
C GLY A 118 -15.33 -7.59 -25.11
N GLU A 119 -15.78 -8.66 -24.45
CA GLU A 119 -15.94 -8.72 -22.98
C GLU A 119 -14.94 -9.69 -22.31
N SER A 120 -14.23 -10.51 -23.09
CA SER A 120 -13.29 -11.50 -22.54
C SER A 120 -11.98 -10.86 -22.11
N GLN A 121 -11.76 -10.76 -20.81
CA GLN A 121 -10.55 -10.19 -20.23
C GLN A 121 -9.26 -10.87 -20.72
N THR A 122 -9.30 -12.19 -20.93
CA THR A 122 -8.17 -12.96 -21.44
C THR A 122 -7.82 -12.58 -22.88
N LEU A 123 -8.83 -12.44 -23.75
CA LEU A 123 -8.60 -12.00 -25.13
C LEU A 123 -8.16 -10.52 -25.18
N HIS A 124 -8.67 -9.67 -24.30
CA HIS A 124 -8.22 -8.28 -24.19
C HIS A 124 -6.74 -8.21 -23.88
N LYS A 125 -6.29 -8.97 -22.87
CA LYS A 125 -4.88 -8.98 -22.46
C LYS A 125 -3.96 -9.44 -23.59
N ALA A 126 -4.35 -10.48 -24.34
CA ALA A 126 -3.62 -10.91 -25.53
C ALA A 126 -3.58 -9.83 -26.62
N ALA A 127 -4.71 -9.18 -26.89
CA ALA A 127 -4.81 -8.11 -27.88
C ALA A 127 -4.02 -6.85 -27.47
N SER A 128 -3.96 -6.52 -26.18
CA SER A 128 -3.12 -5.42 -25.67
C SER A 128 -1.64 -5.69 -25.91
N ALA A 129 -1.17 -6.92 -25.63
CA ALA A 129 0.21 -7.31 -25.92
C ALA A 129 0.51 -7.29 -27.43
N TYR A 130 -0.45 -7.72 -28.26
CA TYR A 130 -0.38 -7.58 -29.71
C TYR A 130 -0.25 -6.12 -30.15
N VAL A 131 -1.10 -5.23 -29.64
CA VAL A 131 -1.07 -3.79 -29.94
C VAL A 131 0.27 -3.19 -29.56
N TRP A 132 0.75 -3.46 -28.34
CA TRP A 132 2.02 -2.93 -27.86
C TRP A 132 3.18 -3.35 -28.78
N SER A 133 3.24 -4.63 -29.13
CA SER A 133 4.30 -5.17 -30.00
C SER A 133 4.20 -4.65 -31.44
N SER A 134 3.00 -4.61 -32.02
CA SER A 134 2.74 -4.08 -33.36
C SER A 134 3.05 -2.59 -33.45
N ALA A 135 2.66 -1.81 -32.43
CA ALA A 135 2.99 -0.39 -32.34
C ALA A 135 4.51 -0.21 -32.29
N LYS A 136 5.21 -0.91 -31.39
CA LYS A 136 6.68 -0.82 -31.28
C LYS A 136 7.42 -1.13 -32.59
N GLN A 137 6.91 -2.07 -33.38
CA GLN A 137 7.50 -2.45 -34.67
C GLN A 137 7.15 -1.49 -35.82
N ARG A 138 5.91 -0.96 -35.85
CA ARG A 138 5.33 -0.26 -37.02
C ARG A 138 5.14 1.24 -36.78
N GLY A 139 5.33 1.71 -35.56
CA GLY A 139 5.25 3.10 -35.13
C GLY A 139 3.82 3.67 -35.07
N MET A 140 3.75 4.94 -34.67
CA MET A 140 2.51 5.72 -34.61
C MET A 140 1.70 5.79 -35.93
N PRO A 141 2.32 5.79 -37.14
CA PRO A 141 1.54 5.76 -38.39
C PRO A 141 0.62 4.54 -38.50
N TRP A 142 1.03 3.37 -37.99
CA TRP A 142 0.17 2.20 -37.95
C TRP A 142 -1.04 2.41 -37.02
N VAL A 143 -0.79 2.94 -35.82
CA VAL A 143 -1.83 3.28 -34.83
C VAL A 143 -2.89 4.19 -35.44
N ARG A 144 -2.47 5.26 -36.12
CA ARG A 144 -3.37 6.20 -36.82
C ARG A 144 -4.18 5.51 -37.90
N SER A 145 -3.54 4.70 -38.75
CA SER A 145 -4.24 3.91 -39.78
C SER A 145 -5.31 2.99 -39.18
N ILE A 146 -5.05 2.35 -38.04
CA ILE A 146 -6.06 1.51 -37.38
C ILE A 146 -7.24 2.34 -36.87
N LEU A 147 -6.98 3.49 -36.24
CA LEU A 147 -8.02 4.39 -35.75
C LEU A 147 -8.86 4.98 -36.90
N GLU A 148 -8.23 5.33 -38.01
CA GLU A 148 -8.89 5.89 -39.21
C GLU A 148 -9.78 4.88 -39.95
N LYS A 149 -9.39 3.60 -39.99
CA LYS A 149 -10.20 2.53 -40.58
C LYS A 149 -11.56 2.35 -39.89
N GLY A 150 -11.70 2.81 -38.64
CA GLY A 150 -12.99 2.95 -37.98
C GLY A 150 -13.75 1.65 -37.68
N PHE A 151 -13.07 0.49 -37.70
CA PHE A 151 -13.72 -0.79 -37.39
C PHE A 151 -13.85 -1.06 -35.88
N LEU A 152 -13.06 -0.37 -35.04
CA LEU A 152 -13.14 -0.44 -33.58
C LEU A 152 -14.22 0.47 -33.03
N ARG A 153 -14.98 -0.01 -32.05
CA ARG A 153 -15.92 0.81 -31.28
C ARG A 153 -15.16 1.73 -30.32
N ALA A 154 -15.88 2.64 -29.67
CA ALA A 154 -15.28 3.61 -28.74
C ALA A 154 -14.43 2.95 -27.64
N GLU A 155 -14.89 1.82 -27.09
CA GLU A 155 -14.17 1.09 -26.05
C GLU A 155 -12.92 0.38 -26.58
N GLY A 156 -13.00 -0.28 -27.75
CA GLY A 156 -11.81 -0.86 -28.38
C GLY A 156 -10.76 0.18 -28.76
N ARG A 157 -11.16 1.38 -29.19
CA ARG A 157 -10.24 2.50 -29.42
C ARG A 157 -9.53 2.94 -28.14
N ARG A 158 -10.26 3.06 -27.03
CA ARG A 158 -9.66 3.35 -25.70
C ARG A 158 -8.65 2.30 -25.30
N ARG A 159 -9.00 1.02 -25.40
CA ARG A 159 -8.13 -0.11 -25.04
C ARG A 159 -6.90 -0.22 -25.95
N LEU A 160 -7.05 0.10 -27.24
CA LEU A 160 -5.92 0.19 -28.16
C LEU A 160 -4.92 1.24 -27.68
N VAL A 161 -5.39 2.46 -27.40
CA VAL A 161 -4.53 3.57 -26.96
C VAL A 161 -3.91 3.30 -25.59
N ALA A 162 -4.67 2.69 -24.66
CA ALA A 162 -4.17 2.26 -23.36
C ALA A 162 -3.06 1.19 -23.43
N SER A 163 -2.92 0.51 -24.57
CA SER A 163 -1.92 -0.56 -24.77
C SER A 163 -0.65 -0.08 -25.48
N LEU A 164 -0.56 1.20 -25.82
CA LEU A 164 0.57 1.74 -26.58
C LEU A 164 1.85 1.82 -25.72
N PRO A 165 3.04 1.66 -26.33
CA PRO A 165 4.30 1.88 -25.63
C PRO A 165 4.46 3.31 -25.10
N CYS A 166 5.22 3.45 -24.02
CA CYS A 166 5.61 4.75 -23.47
C CYS A 166 7.01 5.16 -23.94
N ASP A 167 7.10 5.66 -25.18
CA ASP A 167 8.31 6.32 -25.67
C ASP A 167 7.98 7.65 -26.35
N LYS A 168 9.03 8.44 -26.60
CA LYS A 168 8.93 9.81 -27.12
C LYS A 168 8.20 9.94 -28.45
N ALA A 169 8.21 8.89 -29.28
CA ALA A 169 7.48 8.90 -30.54
C ALA A 169 5.97 8.71 -30.31
N PHE A 170 5.57 7.85 -29.35
CA PHE A 170 4.17 7.60 -29.05
C PHE A 170 3.53 8.73 -28.26
N TRP A 171 4.17 9.26 -27.21
CA TRP A 171 3.51 10.30 -26.43
C TRP A 171 3.30 11.61 -27.20
N ARG A 172 4.24 11.98 -28.08
CA ARG A 172 4.03 13.10 -29.03
C ARG A 172 2.96 12.75 -30.06
N GLY A 173 2.90 11.48 -30.45
CA GLY A 173 1.93 10.98 -31.40
C GLY A 173 0.49 11.04 -30.89
N VAL A 174 0.28 10.79 -29.59
CA VAL A 174 -1.06 10.79 -28.96
C VAL A 174 -1.57 12.20 -28.64
N GLU A 175 -0.71 13.21 -28.57
CA GLU A 175 -1.14 14.63 -28.45
C GLU A 175 -2.00 15.06 -29.66
N ASP A 176 -1.72 14.49 -30.84
CA ASP A 176 -2.49 14.74 -32.07
C ASP A 176 -3.84 13.98 -32.11
N LEU A 177 -4.14 13.13 -31.12
CA LEU A 177 -5.40 12.38 -31.05
C LEU A 177 -6.50 13.20 -30.35
N ASP A 178 -7.71 12.64 -30.28
CA ASP A 178 -8.77 13.27 -29.48
C ASP A 178 -8.41 13.24 -27.99
N ALA A 179 -8.82 14.30 -27.27
CA ALA A 179 -8.44 14.51 -25.88
C ALA A 179 -8.84 13.35 -24.95
N ALA A 180 -9.92 12.62 -25.24
CA ALA A 180 -10.32 11.48 -24.43
C ALA A 180 -9.40 10.28 -24.63
N LEU A 181 -8.92 10.04 -25.86
CA LEU A 181 -7.89 9.02 -26.12
C LEU A 181 -6.53 9.41 -25.56
N SER A 182 -6.11 10.68 -25.70
CA SER A 182 -4.84 11.15 -25.11
C SER A 182 -4.85 10.99 -23.59
N ARG A 183 -5.96 11.33 -22.92
CA ARG A 183 -6.14 11.04 -21.49
C ARG A 183 -6.07 9.54 -21.19
N THR A 184 -6.79 8.73 -21.96
CA THR A 184 -6.79 7.27 -21.79
C THR A 184 -5.37 6.68 -21.89
N TYR A 185 -4.53 7.21 -22.77
CA TYR A 185 -3.12 6.81 -22.86
C TYR A 185 -2.39 7.03 -21.54
N TRP A 186 -2.37 8.27 -21.05
CA TRP A 186 -1.65 8.66 -19.84
C TRP A 186 -2.16 7.95 -18.58
N GLU A 187 -3.46 7.70 -18.49
CA GLU A 187 -4.06 6.92 -17.40
C GLU A 187 -3.59 5.45 -17.37
N ASN A 188 -3.03 4.93 -18.46
CA ASN A 188 -2.64 3.52 -18.61
C ASN A 188 -1.15 3.31 -18.91
N VAL A 189 -0.35 4.39 -18.97
CA VAL A 189 1.10 4.29 -19.13
C VAL A 189 1.71 3.49 -17.99
N SER A 190 2.57 2.54 -18.34
CA SER A 190 3.39 1.83 -17.37
C SER A 190 4.64 2.65 -17.06
N VAL A 191 4.78 3.09 -15.80
CA VAL A 191 5.94 3.89 -15.36
C VAL A 191 7.27 3.15 -15.52
N PHE A 192 7.23 1.82 -15.50
CA PHE A 192 8.38 0.94 -15.71
C PHE A 192 8.97 1.00 -17.13
N GLN A 193 8.22 1.51 -18.11
CA GLN A 193 8.67 1.65 -19.49
C GLN A 193 9.39 2.98 -19.76
N ILE A 194 9.29 3.94 -18.83
CA ILE A 194 9.83 5.29 -19.01
C ILE A 194 11.35 5.27 -18.78
N LYS A 195 12.08 5.70 -19.80
CA LYS A 195 13.54 5.84 -19.75
C LYS A 195 13.95 6.95 -18.80
N GLU A 196 15.12 6.78 -18.17
CA GLU A 196 15.66 7.74 -17.19
C GLU A 196 15.74 9.16 -17.75
N GLU A 197 16.21 9.33 -18.99
CA GLU A 197 16.38 10.64 -19.61
C GLU A 197 15.06 11.41 -19.86
N ASP A 198 13.92 10.72 -19.88
CA ASP A 198 12.63 11.32 -20.18
C ASP A 198 11.74 11.49 -18.92
N ARG A 199 12.15 11.01 -17.75
CA ARG A 199 11.29 10.97 -16.54
C ARG A 199 10.80 12.35 -16.10
N ASP A 200 11.65 13.38 -16.15
CA ASP A 200 11.27 14.75 -15.82
C ASP A 200 10.19 15.29 -16.75
N GLU A 201 10.33 15.07 -18.07
CA GLU A 201 9.35 15.49 -19.09
C GLU A 201 8.02 14.74 -18.90
N VAL A 202 8.08 13.43 -18.69
CA VAL A 202 6.88 12.60 -18.48
C VAL A 202 6.18 12.95 -17.19
N PHE A 203 6.92 13.25 -16.12
CA PHE A 203 6.34 13.68 -14.86
C PHE A 203 5.42 14.89 -15.05
N ASP A 204 5.91 15.93 -15.74
CA ASP A 204 5.11 17.13 -15.99
C ASP A 204 3.88 16.82 -16.85
N ILE A 205 4.02 15.99 -17.89
CA ILE A 205 2.89 15.61 -18.74
C ILE A 205 1.85 14.79 -17.95
N LEU A 206 2.26 13.85 -17.10
CA LEU A 206 1.33 13.09 -16.27
C LEU A 206 0.47 14.04 -15.41
N LEU A 207 1.07 15.06 -14.80
CA LEU A 207 0.33 16.04 -14.02
C LEU A 207 -0.59 16.92 -14.88
N GLU A 208 -0.17 17.31 -16.08
CA GLU A 208 -1.03 18.06 -17.02
C GLU A 208 -2.31 17.28 -17.40
N TYR A 209 -2.21 15.95 -17.52
CA TYR A 209 -3.35 15.08 -17.80
C TYR A 209 -4.13 14.66 -16.54
N GLY A 210 -3.76 15.15 -15.36
CA GLY A 210 -4.39 14.77 -14.09
C GLY A 210 -4.04 13.36 -13.61
N CYS A 211 -2.99 12.74 -14.16
CA CYS A 211 -2.52 11.41 -13.79
C CYS A 211 -1.58 11.48 -12.57
N ALA A 212 -2.03 12.12 -11.49
CA ALA A 212 -1.22 12.32 -10.28
C ALA A 212 -0.78 10.99 -9.66
N ALA A 213 -1.63 9.97 -9.76
CA ALA A 213 -1.32 8.63 -9.29
C ALA A 213 -0.08 8.02 -9.99
N GLN A 214 -0.04 8.08 -11.31
CA GLN A 214 1.09 7.63 -12.12
C GLN A 214 2.33 8.48 -11.86
N ALA A 215 2.18 9.78 -11.57
CA ALA A 215 3.30 10.63 -11.20
C ALA A 215 3.93 10.19 -9.87
N VAL A 216 3.13 9.84 -8.85
CA VAL A 216 3.63 9.25 -7.59
C VAL A 216 4.36 7.94 -7.86
N ALA A 217 3.76 7.03 -8.64
CA ALA A 217 4.39 5.75 -9.01
C ALA A 217 5.71 5.95 -9.78
N LEU A 218 5.81 6.97 -10.64
CA LEU A 218 7.04 7.31 -11.35
C LEU A 218 8.15 7.76 -10.38
N LEU A 219 7.83 8.60 -9.39
CA LEU A 219 8.81 9.07 -8.41
C LEU A 219 9.26 7.95 -7.46
N SER A 220 8.33 7.11 -7.00
CA SER A 220 8.64 5.86 -6.25
C SER A 220 9.59 4.98 -7.07
N ARG A 221 9.28 4.75 -8.35
CA ARG A 221 10.17 4.01 -9.26
C ARG A 221 11.56 4.63 -9.39
N MET A 222 11.68 5.97 -9.37
CA MET A 222 12.97 6.64 -9.42
C MET A 222 13.80 6.31 -8.17
N ILE A 223 13.18 6.35 -6.99
CA ILE A 223 13.79 5.98 -5.71
C ILE A 223 14.28 4.53 -5.74
N ASP A 224 13.47 3.60 -6.26
CA ASP A 224 13.82 2.16 -6.42
C ASP A 224 15.09 1.88 -7.26
N VAL A 225 15.41 2.74 -8.23
CA VAL A 225 16.67 2.65 -9.00
C VAL A 225 17.70 3.69 -8.57
N GLU A 226 17.62 4.15 -7.32
CA GLU A 226 18.59 5.09 -6.73
C GLU A 226 18.71 6.43 -7.48
N GLN A 227 17.70 6.78 -8.30
CA GLN A 227 17.61 8.11 -8.91
C GLN A 227 16.88 9.04 -7.94
N LYS A 228 17.50 10.19 -7.65
CA LYS A 228 16.90 11.18 -6.74
C LYS A 228 15.89 12.06 -7.46
N PRO A 229 14.57 11.98 -7.14
CA PRO A 229 13.61 12.97 -7.61
C PRO A 229 13.84 14.34 -6.95
N LYS A 230 13.20 15.39 -7.47
CA LYS A 230 13.21 16.71 -6.82
C LYS A 230 12.16 16.74 -5.71
N THR A 231 12.48 17.35 -4.57
CA THR A 231 11.52 17.53 -3.45
C THR A 231 10.25 18.25 -3.89
N SER A 232 10.38 19.25 -4.77
CA SER A 232 9.25 19.96 -5.37
C SER A 232 8.34 19.07 -6.24
N GLN A 233 8.90 18.04 -6.90
CA GLN A 233 8.10 17.07 -7.67
C GLN A 233 7.32 16.16 -6.73
N ALA A 234 7.95 15.64 -5.68
CA ALA A 234 7.30 14.80 -4.68
C ALA A 234 6.12 15.50 -4.02
N VAL A 235 6.33 16.73 -3.53
CA VAL A 235 5.27 17.55 -2.93
C VAL A 235 4.13 17.79 -3.93
N ARG A 236 4.46 18.25 -5.14
CA ARG A 236 3.45 18.55 -6.17
C ARG A 236 2.61 17.31 -6.53
N ALA A 237 3.25 16.15 -6.70
CA ALA A 237 2.55 14.91 -7.05
C ALA A 237 1.65 14.43 -5.92
N LEU A 238 2.15 14.39 -4.68
CA LEU A 238 1.36 13.99 -3.51
C LEU A 238 0.19 14.94 -3.25
N SER A 239 0.39 16.27 -3.37
CA SER A 239 -0.68 17.25 -3.21
C SER A 239 -1.79 17.05 -4.23
N LEU A 240 -1.45 16.94 -5.52
CA LEU A 240 -2.43 16.74 -6.60
C LEU A 240 -3.14 15.38 -6.47
N TRP A 241 -2.42 14.35 -6.06
CA TRP A 241 -3.02 13.04 -5.82
C TRP A 241 -4.00 13.06 -4.64
N CYS A 242 -3.66 13.72 -3.53
CA CYS A 242 -4.59 13.91 -2.42
C CYS A 242 -5.88 14.64 -2.85
N GLU A 243 -5.76 15.63 -3.75
CA GLU A 243 -6.91 16.37 -4.29
C GLU A 243 -7.77 15.52 -5.24
N SER A 244 -7.18 14.51 -5.88
CA SER A 244 -7.86 13.66 -6.85
C SER A 244 -8.51 12.40 -6.25
N MET A 245 -8.11 12.00 -5.04
CA MET A 245 -8.65 10.86 -4.30
C MET A 245 -10.18 10.89 -4.11
N GLY A 246 -10.80 12.07 -4.06
CA GLY A 246 -12.25 12.24 -4.01
C GLY A 246 -12.98 12.03 -5.35
N ARG A 247 -12.26 11.83 -6.46
CA ARG A 247 -12.79 11.86 -7.84
C ARG A 247 -12.75 10.50 -8.56
N GLY A 248 -12.38 9.43 -7.88
CA GLY A 248 -12.37 8.07 -8.45
C GLY A 248 -11.23 7.80 -9.44
N GLU A 249 -10.11 8.52 -9.31
CA GLU A 249 -8.87 8.18 -10.03
C GLU A 249 -8.35 6.80 -9.61
N LYS A 250 -7.55 6.18 -10.50
CA LYS A 250 -6.91 4.89 -10.22
C LYS A 250 -6.07 5.00 -8.95
N THR A 251 -6.26 4.05 -8.04
CA THR A 251 -5.59 4.01 -6.74
C THR A 251 -4.10 3.75 -6.95
N VAL A 252 -3.25 4.71 -6.53
CA VAL A 252 -1.83 4.46 -6.23
C VAL A 252 -1.78 3.37 -5.17
N SER A 253 -0.78 2.50 -5.22
CA SER A 253 -0.56 1.58 -4.09
C SER A 253 -0.21 2.39 -2.84
N SER A 254 -0.76 2.05 -1.67
CA SER A 254 -0.36 2.68 -0.40
C SER A 254 1.17 2.68 -0.21
N TYR A 255 1.83 1.65 -0.75
CA TYR A 255 3.28 1.51 -0.79
C TYR A 255 4.01 2.68 -1.47
N GLU A 256 3.58 3.09 -2.68
CA GLU A 256 4.30 4.11 -3.47
C GLU A 256 4.21 5.49 -2.81
N ALA A 257 3.07 5.79 -2.17
CA ALA A 257 2.88 7.02 -1.41
C ALA A 257 3.71 7.05 -0.12
N GLU A 258 3.74 5.93 0.62
CA GLU A 258 4.54 5.77 1.84
C GLU A 258 6.05 5.88 1.56
N GLU A 259 6.52 5.24 0.49
CA GLU A 259 7.92 5.33 0.07
C GLU A 259 8.32 6.77 -0.30
N LEU A 260 7.45 7.48 -1.04
CA LEU A 260 7.71 8.85 -1.45
C LEU A 260 7.68 9.83 -0.26
N LEU A 261 6.77 9.63 0.71
CA LEU A 261 6.76 10.40 1.96
C LEU A 261 8.02 10.15 2.78
N THR A 262 8.40 8.87 2.96
CA THR A 262 9.61 8.48 3.70
C THR A 262 10.86 9.10 3.06
N TRP A 263 10.95 9.06 1.73
CA TRP A 263 12.02 9.71 1.00
C TRP A 263 12.01 11.24 1.21
N LEU A 264 10.84 11.88 1.14
CA LEU A 264 10.71 13.33 1.31
C LEU A 264 11.06 13.78 2.74
N GLU A 265 10.66 13.03 3.77
CA GLU A 265 11.10 13.21 5.16
C GLU A 265 12.62 13.13 5.28
N SER A 266 13.25 12.17 4.59
CA SER A 266 14.70 11.97 4.67
C SER A 266 15.51 13.09 3.99
N GLU A 267 15.01 13.63 2.88
CA GLU A 267 15.73 14.64 2.07
C GLU A 267 15.35 16.08 2.46
N ALA A 268 14.12 16.31 2.93
CA ALA A 268 13.61 17.62 3.31
C ALA A 268 12.70 17.54 4.55
N ARG A 269 13.27 17.07 5.66
CA ARG A 269 12.57 16.86 6.94
C ARG A 269 11.67 18.02 7.36
N ASP A 270 12.12 19.26 7.20
CA ASP A 270 11.39 20.48 7.60
C ASP A 270 10.60 21.14 6.45
N HIS A 271 10.24 20.38 5.42
CA HIS A 271 9.41 20.89 4.33
C HIS A 271 8.03 21.32 4.87
N PRO A 272 7.55 22.55 4.59
CA PRO A 272 6.33 23.08 5.22
C PRO A 272 5.05 22.32 4.87
N ASP A 273 4.99 21.71 3.67
CA ASP A 273 3.81 20.96 3.22
C ASP A 273 3.74 19.53 3.77
N LEU A 274 4.83 19.01 4.32
CA LEU A 274 4.95 17.60 4.70
C LEU A 274 3.96 17.18 5.81
N PRO A 275 3.78 17.94 6.91
CA PRO A 275 2.72 17.65 7.90
C PRO A 275 1.32 17.60 7.29
N THR A 276 1.02 18.47 6.32
CA THR A 276 -0.29 18.52 5.66
C THR A 276 -0.50 17.31 4.76
N LEU A 277 0.55 16.88 4.05
CA LEU A 277 0.52 15.69 3.21
C LEU A 277 0.30 14.42 4.04
N GLU A 278 1.06 14.25 5.13
CA GLU A 278 0.89 13.14 6.07
C GLU A 278 -0.53 13.08 6.64
N PHE A 279 -1.06 14.23 7.10
CA PHE A 279 -2.42 14.30 7.62
C PHE A 279 -3.46 13.88 6.58
N ARG A 280 -3.36 14.38 5.34
CA ARG A 280 -4.32 14.06 4.27
C ARG A 280 -4.34 12.57 3.95
N LEU A 281 -3.17 11.93 3.94
CA LEU A 281 -3.06 10.51 3.62
C LEU A 281 -3.61 9.62 4.74
N LEU A 282 -3.35 9.98 6.01
CA LEU A 282 -4.00 9.35 7.17
C LEU A 282 -5.53 9.53 7.11
N ALA A 283 -6.00 10.73 6.78
CA ALA A 283 -7.42 11.04 6.63
C ALA A 283 -8.12 10.22 5.52
N CYS A 284 -7.35 9.71 4.56
CA CYS A 284 -7.84 8.81 3.51
C CYS A 284 -7.72 7.32 3.85
N GLY A 285 -7.25 6.97 5.05
CA GLY A 285 -7.15 5.58 5.51
C GLY A 285 -5.89 4.85 5.07
N HIS A 286 -4.86 5.58 4.63
CA HIS A 286 -3.53 5.01 4.48
C HIS A 286 -2.85 4.92 5.84
N ASP A 287 -2.33 3.75 6.18
CA ASP A 287 -1.44 3.58 7.33
C ASP A 287 -0.07 4.13 6.95
N LEU A 288 0.46 5.09 7.72
CA LEU A 288 1.71 5.76 7.43
C LEU A 288 2.67 5.55 8.60
N THR A 289 3.68 4.71 8.38
CA THR A 289 4.84 4.60 9.27
C THR A 289 6.08 4.85 8.43
N PRO A 290 6.62 6.09 8.34
CA PRO A 290 6.63 7.14 9.37
C PRO A 290 5.80 8.40 9.03
N SER A 291 5.42 9.15 10.08
CA SER A 291 4.79 10.48 10.03
C SER A 291 5.45 11.44 11.03
N ASP A 292 6.79 11.50 10.97
CA ASP A 292 7.59 12.28 11.92
C ASP A 292 7.31 13.77 11.77
N ALA A 293 7.08 14.28 10.55
CA ALA A 293 6.87 15.71 10.37
C ALA A 293 5.57 16.20 11.02
N LEU A 294 4.47 15.45 10.86
CA LEU A 294 3.18 15.76 11.47
C LEU A 294 3.26 15.74 12.99
N TYR A 295 3.77 14.67 13.60
CA TYR A 295 3.83 14.61 15.05
C TYR A 295 4.85 15.59 15.64
N ARG A 296 5.92 15.92 14.91
CA ARG A 296 6.89 16.95 15.33
C ARG A 296 6.28 18.34 15.36
N ILE A 297 5.48 18.74 14.36
CA ILE A 297 4.79 20.04 14.40
C ILE A 297 3.73 20.04 15.51
N LEU A 298 2.96 18.96 15.67
CA LEU A 298 1.94 18.87 16.70
C LEU A 298 2.53 18.91 18.13
N GLY A 299 3.70 18.29 18.32
CA GLY A 299 4.43 18.29 19.59
C GLY A 299 5.15 19.60 19.91
N ARG A 300 5.34 20.49 18.93
CA ARG A 300 5.95 21.83 19.09
C ARG A 300 4.91 22.95 19.14
N GLU A 301 3.78 22.77 18.47
CA GLU A 301 2.74 23.79 18.31
C GLU A 301 1.42 23.32 18.96
N PRO A 302 1.13 23.75 20.21
CA PRO A 302 -0.11 23.46 20.92
C PRO A 302 -1.38 23.77 20.10
N GLY A 303 -1.33 24.82 19.27
CA GLY A 303 -2.40 25.22 18.36
C GLY A 303 -2.80 24.14 17.36
N CYS A 304 -1.82 23.39 16.82
CA CYS A 304 -2.10 22.32 15.88
C CYS A 304 -2.79 21.14 16.59
N PHE A 305 -2.35 20.78 17.80
CA PHE A 305 -3.02 19.78 18.62
C PHE A 305 -4.47 20.19 18.96
N ALA A 306 -4.66 21.42 19.45
CA ALA A 306 -5.98 21.94 19.79
C ALA A 306 -6.93 21.93 18.57
N ALA A 307 -6.40 22.24 17.37
CA ALA A 307 -7.16 22.17 16.12
C ALA A 307 -7.63 20.74 15.78
N LEU A 308 -6.83 19.70 16.04
CA LEU A 308 -7.25 18.31 15.82
C LEU A 308 -8.34 17.86 16.80
N VAL A 309 -8.18 18.20 18.08
CA VAL A 309 -9.20 17.91 19.12
C VAL A 309 -10.50 18.63 18.79
N LYS A 310 -10.44 19.90 18.38
CA LYS A 310 -11.60 20.65 17.89
C LYS A 310 -12.21 20.03 16.64
N GLY A 311 -11.38 19.58 15.69
CA GLY A 311 -11.85 18.90 14.49
C GLY A 311 -12.69 17.66 14.83
N LEU A 312 -12.25 16.88 15.83
CA LEU A 312 -12.91 15.65 16.26
C LEU A 312 -14.14 15.88 17.15
N TYR A 313 -14.05 16.75 18.17
CA TYR A 313 -15.07 16.91 19.21
C TYR A 313 -15.89 18.21 19.11
N GLY A 314 -15.47 19.16 18.29
CA GLY A 314 -16.19 20.42 18.11
C GLY A 314 -17.60 20.24 17.56
N SER A 315 -18.48 21.19 17.85
CA SER A 315 -19.83 21.20 17.27
C SER A 315 -19.76 21.54 15.77
N HIS A 316 -20.30 20.66 14.93
CA HIS A 316 -20.43 20.92 13.49
C HIS A 316 -21.90 21.12 13.16
N GLU A 317 -22.37 22.37 13.21
CA GLU A 317 -23.71 22.70 12.73
C GLU A 317 -23.71 22.74 11.20
N GLY A 318 -24.44 21.80 10.56
CA GLY A 318 -25.00 22.03 9.23
C GLY A 318 -24.34 21.38 8.00
N ASP A 319 -23.23 20.63 8.10
CA ASP A 319 -22.72 19.90 6.93
C ASP A 319 -21.89 18.65 7.29
N GLU A 320 -22.52 17.46 7.22
CA GLU A 320 -21.84 16.16 7.31
C GLU A 320 -21.47 15.60 5.92
N GLY A 321 -20.99 16.46 5.04
CA GLY A 321 -20.39 16.06 3.77
C GLY A 321 -19.24 15.05 3.93
N GLN A 322 -18.88 14.40 2.82
CA GLN A 322 -17.81 13.40 2.78
C GLN A 322 -16.46 13.95 3.25
N GLU A 323 -16.15 15.21 2.90
CA GLU A 323 -14.91 15.88 3.31
C GLU A 323 -14.83 16.08 4.83
N THR A 324 -15.92 16.51 5.47
CA THR A 324 -16.00 16.64 6.94
C THR A 324 -15.77 15.30 7.64
N ARG A 325 -16.30 14.20 7.08
CA ARG A 325 -16.10 12.85 7.63
C ARG A 325 -14.66 12.38 7.48
N ALA A 326 -14.05 12.58 6.31
CA ALA A 326 -12.65 12.24 6.07
C ALA A 326 -11.72 13.05 6.99
N TYR A 327 -11.98 14.35 7.15
CA TYR A 327 -11.22 15.20 8.07
C TYR A 327 -11.33 14.73 9.53
N ARG A 328 -12.55 14.44 10.02
CA ARG A 328 -12.75 13.90 11.38
C ARG A 328 -12.06 12.56 11.57
N PHE A 329 -12.15 11.68 10.57
CA PHE A 329 -11.45 10.40 10.58
C PHE A 329 -9.93 10.61 10.65
N GLY A 330 -9.37 11.54 9.87
CA GLY A 330 -7.97 11.94 9.97
C GLY A 330 -7.58 12.45 11.36
N CYS A 331 -8.39 13.33 11.96
CA CYS A 331 -8.16 13.80 13.33
C CYS A 331 -8.13 12.64 14.33
N TRP A 332 -9.09 11.72 14.24
CA TRP A 332 -9.13 10.52 15.06
C TRP A 332 -7.89 9.63 14.83
N GLN A 333 -7.51 9.39 13.58
CA GLN A 333 -6.33 8.59 13.22
C GLN A 333 -5.07 9.16 13.85
N VAL A 334 -4.84 10.46 13.73
CA VAL A 334 -3.65 11.14 14.24
C VAL A 334 -3.62 11.11 15.77
N LEU A 335 -4.73 11.45 16.43
CA LEU A 335 -4.78 11.45 17.90
C LEU A 335 -4.60 10.03 18.47
N ASN A 336 -5.24 9.02 17.86
CA ASN A 336 -5.18 7.64 18.33
C ASN A 336 -3.81 6.96 18.07
N HIS A 337 -3.09 7.38 17.02
CA HIS A 337 -1.77 6.84 16.68
C HIS A 337 -0.60 7.72 17.14
N TRP A 338 -0.85 8.74 17.95
CA TRP A 338 0.19 9.62 18.47
C TRP A 338 1.16 8.85 19.38
N ARG A 339 2.45 8.82 19.01
CA ARG A 339 3.47 7.99 19.67
C ARG A 339 4.65 8.74 20.28
N CYS A 340 4.88 10.01 19.96
CA CYS A 340 5.98 10.79 20.53
C CYS A 340 5.52 11.77 21.62
N LEU A 341 6.33 11.97 22.64
CA LEU A 341 6.04 12.99 23.66
C LEU A 341 6.26 14.39 23.05
N PRO A 342 5.37 15.37 23.29
CA PRO A 342 5.64 16.77 22.95
C PRO A 342 6.96 17.25 23.55
N GLU A 343 7.66 18.16 22.87
CA GLU A 343 8.97 18.69 23.30
C GLU A 343 10.06 17.64 23.57
N LEU A 344 9.90 16.41 23.05
CA LEU A 344 10.97 15.41 23.00
C LEU A 344 11.96 15.77 21.88
N SER A 345 13.22 15.91 22.25
CA SER A 345 14.30 16.15 21.28
C SER A 345 14.72 14.85 20.59
N ASP A 346 15.33 14.98 19.41
CA ASP A 346 15.82 13.82 18.62
C ASP A 346 16.87 12.98 19.37
N ASP A 347 17.57 13.57 20.35
CA ASP A 347 18.54 12.90 21.22
C ASP A 347 17.91 12.19 22.43
N GLY A 348 16.59 12.20 22.54
CA GLY A 348 15.82 11.60 23.63
C GLY A 348 15.72 12.47 24.88
N THR A 349 16.20 13.72 24.85
CA THR A 349 16.07 14.65 25.98
C THR A 349 14.68 15.31 26.03
N ILE A 350 14.15 15.47 27.25
CA ILE A 350 12.85 16.10 27.51
C ILE A 350 13.08 17.44 28.19
N ASP A 351 12.60 18.53 27.58
CA ASP A 351 12.58 19.85 28.22
C ASP A 351 11.28 20.00 29.03
N GLY A 352 11.36 19.71 30.34
CA GLY A 352 10.19 19.75 31.23
C GLY A 352 9.51 21.13 31.35
N GLU A 353 10.26 22.23 31.17
CA GLU A 353 9.67 23.58 31.19
C GLU A 353 8.87 23.84 29.93
N ARG A 354 9.37 23.44 28.76
CA ARG A 354 8.63 23.55 27.51
C ARG A 354 7.43 22.63 27.48
N LEU A 355 7.56 21.40 27.98
CA LEU A 355 6.45 20.46 28.07
C LEU A 355 5.31 21.00 28.93
N THR A 356 5.64 21.58 30.10
CA THR A 356 4.64 22.23 30.97
C THR A 356 3.96 23.39 30.23
N ARG A 357 4.71 24.23 29.51
CA ARG A 357 4.13 25.32 28.71
C ARG A 357 3.21 24.80 27.60
N TRP A 358 3.61 23.73 26.91
CA TRP A 358 2.80 23.09 25.87
C TRP A 358 1.45 22.62 26.44
N VAL A 359 1.44 22.03 27.65
CA VAL A 359 0.22 21.62 28.35
C VAL A 359 -0.66 22.82 28.73
N GLU A 360 -0.09 23.87 29.32
CA GLU A 360 -0.84 25.07 29.73
C GLU A 360 -1.45 25.81 28.54
N GLU A 361 -0.70 25.92 27.44
CA GLU A 361 -1.18 26.55 26.21
C GLU A 361 -2.28 25.71 25.55
N SER A 362 -2.11 24.39 25.47
CA SER A 362 -3.13 23.47 24.96
C SER A 362 -4.44 23.58 25.74
N ARG A 363 -4.37 23.62 27.08
CA ARG A 363 -5.54 23.84 27.95
C ARG A 363 -6.24 25.15 27.62
N THR A 364 -5.48 26.23 27.52
CA THR A 364 -6.02 27.57 27.25
C THR A 364 -6.73 27.62 25.91
N LEU A 365 -6.13 27.04 24.87
CA LEU A 365 -6.71 27.01 23.52
C LEU A 365 -8.00 26.18 23.46
N LEU A 366 -8.01 25.01 24.11
CA LEU A 366 -9.19 24.15 24.16
C LEU A 366 -10.33 24.76 24.99
N ASP A 367 -10.02 25.46 26.08
CA ASP A 367 -11.02 26.17 26.88
C ASP A 367 -11.68 27.31 26.08
N VAL A 368 -10.89 28.09 25.33
CA VAL A 368 -11.40 29.13 24.42
C VAL A 368 -12.35 28.57 23.37
N ASP A 369 -12.12 27.33 22.92
CA ASP A 369 -12.98 26.63 21.97
C ASP A 369 -14.17 25.89 22.62
N GLY A 370 -14.36 26.02 23.94
CA GLY A 370 -15.45 25.39 24.70
C GLY A 370 -15.24 23.89 24.95
N LEU A 371 -14.01 23.40 24.83
CA LEU A 371 -13.60 22.00 25.02
C LEU A 371 -12.79 21.78 26.31
N GLY A 372 -12.89 22.71 27.27
CA GLY A 372 -12.16 22.63 28.55
C GLY A 372 -12.44 21.34 29.33
N ASP A 373 -13.68 20.83 29.29
CA ASP A 373 -14.10 19.62 30.00
C ASP A 373 -13.40 18.33 29.52
N ILE A 374 -12.88 18.31 28.29
CA ILE A 374 -12.15 17.15 27.72
C ILE A 374 -10.65 17.42 27.53
N ALA A 375 -10.20 18.66 27.76
CA ALA A 375 -8.84 19.10 27.44
C ALA A 375 -7.79 18.25 28.15
N ASP A 376 -7.96 18.05 29.46
CA ASP A 376 -7.02 17.29 30.27
C ASP A 376 -6.99 15.81 29.92
N THR A 377 -8.12 15.20 29.58
CA THR A 377 -8.14 13.81 29.12
C THR A 377 -7.36 13.65 27.81
N GLN A 378 -7.59 14.53 26.83
CA GLN A 378 -6.90 14.46 25.53
C GLN A 378 -5.40 14.77 25.65
N ILE A 379 -5.02 15.76 26.47
CA ILE A 379 -3.61 16.05 26.78
C ILE A 379 -2.97 14.85 27.48
N GLY A 380 -3.67 14.23 28.43
CA GLY A 380 -3.18 13.05 29.14
C GLY A 380 -2.91 11.88 28.20
N GLU A 381 -3.81 11.63 27.25
CA GLU A 381 -3.62 10.60 26.23
C GLU A 381 -2.32 10.84 25.43
N VAL A 382 -2.03 12.08 25.02
CA VAL A 382 -0.78 12.46 24.37
C VAL A 382 0.43 12.25 25.29
N LEU A 383 0.38 12.70 26.55
CA LEU A 383 1.47 12.53 27.52
C LEU A 383 1.82 11.07 27.80
N ALA A 384 0.90 10.14 27.57
CA ALA A 384 1.21 8.72 27.68
C ALA A 384 2.18 8.17 26.60
N SER A 385 2.54 9.00 25.60
CA SER A 385 3.70 8.80 24.72
C SER A 385 5.05 9.00 25.41
N SER A 386 5.08 9.35 26.70
CA SER A 386 6.30 9.44 27.47
C SER A 386 7.17 8.17 27.32
N PRO A 387 8.49 8.33 27.12
CA PRO A 387 9.42 7.21 27.27
C PRO A 387 9.54 6.80 28.74
N ASP A 388 10.28 5.72 28.98
CA ASP A 388 10.76 5.36 30.31
C ASP A 388 11.78 6.41 30.78
N GLY A 389 11.79 6.72 32.07
CA GLY A 389 12.74 7.66 32.68
C GLY A 389 14.15 7.09 32.78
N ASN A 390 15.07 7.92 33.28
CA ASN A 390 16.47 7.50 33.48
C ASN A 390 16.62 6.37 34.51
N ASP A 391 15.63 6.23 35.40
CA ASP A 391 15.51 5.15 36.37
C ASP A 391 14.87 3.86 35.80
N GLY A 392 14.55 3.83 34.50
CA GLY A 392 13.92 2.70 33.82
C GLY A 392 12.44 2.50 34.13
N MET A 393 11.80 3.45 34.82
CA MET A 393 10.38 3.41 35.12
C MET A 393 9.60 4.39 34.22
N TRP A 394 8.41 4.00 33.81
CA TRP A 394 7.50 4.87 33.07
C TRP A 394 6.51 5.59 34.03
N PRO A 395 6.10 6.84 33.75
CA PRO A 395 6.60 7.73 32.69
C PRO A 395 7.96 8.36 33.07
N ALA A 396 8.56 9.17 32.20
CA ALA A 396 9.81 9.90 32.47
C ALA A 396 9.62 10.92 33.60
N GLU A 397 10.72 11.26 34.30
CA GLU A 397 10.70 12.12 35.48
C GLU A 397 10.00 13.46 35.25
N GLU A 398 10.19 14.09 34.09
CA GLU A 398 9.58 15.36 33.70
C GLU A 398 8.05 15.26 33.65
N VAL A 399 7.51 14.14 33.16
CA VAL A 399 6.07 13.90 33.12
C VAL A 399 5.52 13.61 34.52
N ARG A 400 6.30 12.98 35.39
CA ARG A 400 5.91 12.75 36.80
C ARG A 400 5.83 14.06 37.56
N ASP A 401 6.86 14.92 37.42
CA ASP A 401 6.88 16.25 38.04
C ASP A 401 5.68 17.08 37.55
N LEU A 402 5.38 17.04 36.24
CA LEU A 402 4.21 17.69 35.65
C LEU A 402 2.89 17.21 36.28
N LEU A 403 2.72 15.90 36.50
CA LEU A 403 1.52 15.35 37.15
C LEU A 403 1.35 15.85 38.59
N GLU A 404 2.45 15.94 39.35
CA GLU A 404 2.43 16.46 40.72
C GLU A 404 2.00 17.92 40.79
N ASP A 405 2.42 18.72 39.81
CA ASP A 405 2.12 20.14 39.72
C ASP A 405 0.71 20.40 39.17
N ALA A 406 0.32 19.70 38.10
CA ALA A 406 -0.95 19.89 37.41
C ALA A 406 -2.18 19.53 38.27
N LYS A 407 -2.05 18.52 39.14
CA LYS A 407 -3.08 18.10 40.12
C LYS A 407 -4.47 17.81 39.52
N SER A 408 -4.52 17.38 38.28
CA SER A 408 -5.76 17.09 37.54
C SER A 408 -6.01 15.59 37.43
N ARG A 409 -7.19 15.16 37.87
CA ARG A 409 -7.62 13.76 37.77
C ARG A 409 -7.92 13.36 36.32
N ASP A 410 -8.45 14.28 35.52
CA ASP A 410 -8.78 14.00 34.13
C ASP A 410 -7.51 13.82 33.29
N LEU A 411 -6.44 14.54 33.65
CA LEU A 411 -5.11 14.38 33.08
C LEU A 411 -4.49 13.04 33.44
N GLU A 412 -4.55 12.67 34.73
CA GLU A 412 -4.11 11.37 35.25
C GLU A 412 -4.84 10.21 34.54
N GLN A 413 -6.16 10.32 34.40
CA GLN A 413 -6.98 9.33 33.70
C GLN A 413 -6.64 9.27 32.20
N GLY A 414 -6.46 10.41 31.54
CA GLY A 414 -6.05 10.46 30.14
C GLY A 414 -4.72 9.73 29.89
N ILE A 415 -3.75 9.90 30.79
CA ILE A 415 -2.48 9.17 30.72
C ILE A 415 -2.68 7.66 30.86
N ALA A 416 -3.51 7.21 31.81
CA ALA A 416 -3.80 5.79 31.96
C ALA A 416 -4.45 5.21 30.68
N VAL A 417 -5.50 5.86 30.17
CA VAL A 417 -6.21 5.46 28.95
C VAL A 417 -5.26 5.42 27.75
N GLY A 418 -4.49 6.49 27.54
CA GLY A 418 -3.54 6.57 26.43
C GLY A 418 -2.45 5.49 26.52
N ARG A 419 -2.00 5.11 27.72
CA ARG A 419 -1.01 4.04 27.90
C ARG A 419 -1.62 2.67 27.62
N TYR A 420 -2.85 2.43 28.07
CA TYR A 420 -3.59 1.20 27.81
C TYR A 420 -3.84 1.01 26.30
N ASN A 421 -4.40 2.02 25.63
CA ASN A 421 -4.74 1.95 24.20
C ASN A 421 -3.51 1.70 23.30
N ARG A 422 -2.34 2.25 23.65
CA ARG A 422 -1.09 2.03 22.90
C ARG A 422 -0.56 0.60 22.94
N ARG A 423 -1.00 -0.23 23.89
CA ARG A 423 -0.68 -1.67 23.90
C ARG A 423 -1.22 -2.37 22.64
N GLY A 424 -2.35 -1.90 22.11
CA GLY A 424 -3.01 -2.50 20.97
C GLY A 424 -3.55 -3.91 21.27
N GLY A 425 -3.95 -4.61 20.21
CA GLY A 425 -4.42 -6.00 20.32
C GLY A 425 -3.26 -6.95 20.59
N THR A 426 -3.42 -7.83 21.57
CA THR A 426 -2.46 -8.90 21.87
C THR A 426 -2.94 -10.25 21.34
N SER A 427 -1.99 -11.14 21.06
CA SER A 427 -2.26 -12.55 20.75
C SER A 427 -1.62 -13.44 21.81
N ARG A 428 -2.22 -14.62 22.03
CA ARG A 428 -1.81 -15.59 23.04
C ARG A 428 -2.23 -16.99 22.61
N GLY A 429 -1.54 -18.01 23.10
CA GLY A 429 -1.92 -19.42 22.92
C GLY A 429 -3.26 -19.73 23.61
N ILE A 430 -3.91 -20.81 23.17
CA ILE A 430 -5.27 -21.17 23.59
C ILE A 430 -5.39 -21.35 25.11
N LEU A 431 -4.32 -21.83 25.75
CA LEU A 431 -4.24 -22.15 27.19
C LEU A 431 -3.27 -21.24 27.97
N ASP A 432 -2.77 -20.17 27.35
CA ASP A 432 -1.73 -19.31 27.96
C ASP A 432 -2.27 -18.38 29.06
N GLY A 433 -3.59 -18.20 29.14
CA GLY A 433 -4.25 -17.34 30.12
C GLY A 433 -3.81 -15.87 30.05
N GLY A 434 -3.88 -15.19 31.19
CA GLY A 434 -3.55 -13.78 31.39
C GLY A 434 -2.08 -13.48 31.73
N ALA A 435 -1.15 -14.38 31.38
CA ALA A 435 0.25 -14.27 31.80
C ALA A 435 0.93 -12.93 31.41
N GLN A 436 0.58 -12.37 30.24
CA GLN A 436 1.13 -11.10 29.76
C GLN A 436 0.61 -9.92 30.59
N GLU A 437 -0.68 -9.93 30.89
CA GLU A 437 -1.39 -8.93 31.69
C GLU A 437 -0.88 -8.94 33.14
N TRP A 438 -0.72 -10.12 33.75
CA TRP A 438 -0.12 -10.27 35.09
C TRP A 438 1.30 -9.68 35.15
N CYS A 439 2.13 -9.90 34.13
CA CYS A 439 3.47 -9.34 34.06
C CYS A 439 3.45 -7.81 34.06
N LEU A 440 2.55 -7.20 33.28
CA LEU A 440 2.35 -5.74 33.23
C LEU A 440 1.85 -5.20 34.58
N ALA A 441 0.84 -5.83 35.17
CA ALA A 441 0.32 -5.46 36.48
C ALA A 441 1.40 -5.45 37.56
N LEU A 442 2.19 -6.53 37.66
CA LEU A 442 3.28 -6.64 38.62
C LEU A 442 4.34 -5.54 38.42
N ARG A 443 4.73 -5.27 37.16
CA ARG A 443 5.66 -4.18 36.84
C ARG A 443 5.13 -2.83 37.31
N TYR A 444 3.87 -2.52 37.01
CA TYR A 444 3.25 -1.26 37.41
C TYR A 444 3.09 -1.13 38.93
N ARG A 445 2.71 -2.20 39.65
CA ARG A 445 2.69 -2.22 41.12
C ARG A 445 4.07 -1.96 41.71
N GLU A 446 5.13 -2.55 41.14
CA GLU A 446 6.50 -2.33 41.60
C GLU A 446 6.93 -0.88 41.39
N HIS A 447 6.75 -0.34 40.18
CA HIS A 447 7.12 1.03 39.85
C HIS A 447 6.32 2.04 40.68
N SER A 448 5.02 1.82 40.86
CA SER A 448 4.16 2.62 41.75
C SER A 448 4.71 2.70 43.17
N ARG A 449 5.11 1.57 43.78
CA ARG A 449 5.69 1.55 45.13
C ARG A 449 6.97 2.39 45.20
N LYS A 450 7.85 2.29 44.20
CA LYS A 450 9.09 3.06 44.13
C LYS A 450 8.84 4.56 43.96
N MET A 451 7.82 4.94 43.19
CA MET A 451 7.46 6.35 42.94
C MET A 451 6.71 7.01 44.08
N SER A 452 5.93 6.24 44.85
CA SER A 452 4.94 6.74 45.82
C SER A 452 5.43 7.80 46.82
N ALA A 453 6.71 7.77 47.19
CA ALA A 453 7.28 8.72 48.14
C ALA A 453 7.54 10.12 47.56
N ARG A 454 7.85 10.21 46.25
CA ARG A 454 8.21 11.47 45.56
C ARG A 454 7.12 11.91 44.59
N TRP A 455 6.51 10.98 43.88
CA TRP A 455 5.49 11.21 42.85
C TRP A 455 4.22 10.39 43.15
N PRO A 456 3.46 10.75 44.20
CA PRO A 456 2.26 10.01 44.60
C PRO A 456 1.15 9.97 43.54
N ARG A 457 1.01 11.00 42.68
CA ARG A 457 0.03 11.02 41.58
C ARG A 457 0.46 10.16 40.41
N ALA A 458 1.74 10.22 40.03
CA ALA A 458 2.27 9.29 39.03
C ALA A 458 2.13 7.83 39.50
N ALA A 459 2.40 7.56 40.79
CA ALA A 459 2.18 6.24 41.39
C ALA A 459 0.70 5.82 41.36
N ALA A 460 -0.24 6.77 41.53
CA ALA A 460 -1.67 6.49 41.43
C ALA A 460 -2.06 6.04 40.01
N VAL A 461 -1.57 6.71 38.96
CA VAL A 461 -1.78 6.29 37.57
C VAL A 461 -1.29 4.87 37.32
N LEU A 462 -0.10 4.53 37.82
CA LEU A 462 0.45 3.17 37.72
C LEU A 462 -0.39 2.14 38.48
N ASN A 463 -0.95 2.49 39.64
CA ASN A 463 -1.85 1.60 40.36
C ASN A 463 -3.15 1.34 39.59
N SER A 464 -3.74 2.37 38.99
CA SER A 464 -4.94 2.22 38.17
C SER A 464 -4.69 1.31 36.96
N LEU A 465 -3.57 1.50 36.26
CA LEU A 465 -3.15 0.60 35.18
C LEU A 465 -2.96 -0.84 35.68
N ALA A 466 -2.31 -1.02 36.83
CA ALA A 466 -2.14 -2.35 37.39
C ALA A 466 -3.49 -3.03 37.66
N GLU A 467 -4.45 -2.32 38.24
CA GLU A 467 -5.80 -2.85 38.53
C GLU A 467 -6.54 -3.25 37.25
N GLU A 468 -6.43 -2.46 36.18
CA GLU A 468 -7.03 -2.79 34.88
C GLU A 468 -6.41 -4.07 34.28
N TYR A 469 -5.08 -4.21 34.32
CA TYR A 469 -4.42 -5.41 33.83
C TYR A 469 -4.65 -6.63 34.72
N GLU A 470 -4.80 -6.48 36.04
CA GLU A 470 -5.19 -7.57 36.94
C GLU A 470 -6.57 -8.13 36.55
N LEU A 471 -7.55 -7.25 36.31
CA LEU A 471 -8.90 -7.65 35.87
C LEU A 471 -8.90 -8.30 34.48
N GLU A 472 -8.06 -7.83 33.56
CA GLU A 472 -7.92 -8.45 32.23
C GLU A 472 -7.26 -9.82 32.33
N ALA A 473 -6.22 -9.94 33.17
CA ALA A 473 -5.51 -11.19 33.39
C ALA A 473 -6.45 -12.28 33.92
N GLU A 474 -7.24 -11.96 34.96
CA GLU A 474 -8.22 -12.87 35.55
C GLU A 474 -9.22 -13.40 34.51
N ARG A 475 -9.76 -12.52 33.66
CA ARG A 475 -10.70 -12.92 32.60
C ARG A 475 -10.07 -13.85 31.57
N GLU A 476 -8.79 -13.65 31.25
CA GLU A 476 -8.10 -14.51 30.28
C GLU A 476 -7.69 -15.85 30.90
N ASP A 477 -7.34 -15.88 32.20
CA ASP A 477 -7.11 -17.11 32.96
C ASP A 477 -8.39 -17.96 33.02
N GLU A 478 -9.54 -17.36 33.36
CA GLU A 478 -10.84 -18.04 33.37
C GLU A 478 -11.17 -18.66 32.01
N LYS A 479 -10.95 -17.93 30.91
CA LYS A 479 -11.16 -18.45 29.54
C LYS A 479 -10.22 -19.59 29.18
N ALA A 480 -8.97 -19.56 29.67
CA ALA A 480 -8.02 -20.62 29.42
C ALA A 480 -8.40 -21.89 30.19
N GLU A 481 -8.85 -21.76 31.44
CA GLU A 481 -9.39 -22.87 32.25
C GLU A 481 -10.63 -23.49 31.59
N GLU A 482 -11.60 -22.68 31.16
CA GLU A 482 -12.81 -23.17 30.47
C GLU A 482 -12.49 -23.98 29.19
N ARG A 483 -11.42 -23.62 28.48
CA ARG A 483 -10.98 -24.32 27.26
C ARG A 483 -10.22 -25.59 27.59
N ALA A 484 -9.39 -25.57 28.64
CA ALA A 484 -8.70 -26.76 29.12
C ALA A 484 -9.68 -27.86 29.57
N ASP A 485 -10.84 -27.46 30.12
CA ASP A 485 -11.90 -28.38 30.54
C ASP A 485 -12.74 -28.95 29.37
N GLN A 486 -12.61 -28.41 28.16
CA GLN A 486 -13.38 -28.82 26.97
C GLN A 486 -12.61 -29.77 26.03
N ASP A 487 -11.29 -29.88 26.19
CA ASP A 487 -10.39 -30.80 25.46
C ASP A 487 -10.15 -32.11 26.25
#